data_AF-A0A9E3YD59-F1
#
_entry.id   AF-A0A9E3YD59-F1
#
_cell.length_a   1.000
_cell.length_b   1.000
_cell.length_c   1.000
_cell.angle_alpha   90.00
_cell.angle_beta   90.00
_cell.angle_gamma   90.00
#
_symmetry.space_group_name_H-M   'P 1'
#
loop_
_entity.id
_entity.type
_entity.pdbx_description
1 polymer ?
#
loop_
_entity_poly.entity_id
_entity_poly.type
_entity_poly.pdbx_seq_one_letter_code
_entity_poly.pdbx_strand_id
1 'polypeptide(L)'
;FHGSVPQVLGPGRRAKSPVVDAITAADGGGYLLAGSDGGVFAFGTAQFHGSAAPEGRNDIIAILTAPDGYRLVMGDGLVRSYGAAHFGGYSGRPVAAAASHGSSYWLLEATLGAAEPGQSGPQVMVLQQRLNSLGYWAGTPDGSYGHVTSQAVMAFQKWTGLERTGIADQATVDALEVAERPTPASTEGDMVEIDLARQLIFFVRDGAVRWTLNTSTGSEIPYEYGGRWYGARTPTGTYSVYFERPNGWRISHLGALWRPKYFNGGIAIHGSGFIPGWPDSHGCARVSLPAMDFIYDANLAPVGTTVWVY
;
A
#
# COMPACT_ATOMS: atom_id res chain seq x y z
N PHE A 1 9.62 32.46 -12.56
CA PHE A 1 9.07 31.88 -11.33
C PHE A 1 7.76 32.57 -10.99
N HIS A 2 6.63 32.06 -11.50
CA HIS A 2 5.29 32.48 -11.05
C HIS A 2 4.86 31.54 -9.94
N GLY A 3 4.58 32.12 -8.77
CA GLY A 3 4.44 31.42 -7.49
C GLY A 3 3.34 30.37 -7.45
N SER A 4 3.69 29.22 -6.90
CA SER A 4 2.81 28.12 -6.55
C SER A 4 2.31 28.27 -5.11
N VAL A 5 1.27 29.07 -4.90
CA VAL A 5 0.23 28.82 -3.88
C VAL A 5 -1.10 29.40 -4.41
N PRO A 6 -2.14 28.58 -4.63
CA PRO A 6 -3.36 28.99 -5.33
C PRO A 6 -4.26 29.94 -4.52
N GLN A 7 -4.81 30.94 -5.21
CA GLN A 7 -5.95 31.74 -4.75
C GLN A 7 -7.32 31.04 -4.92
N VAL A 8 -7.36 29.82 -5.48
CA VAL A 8 -8.61 29.07 -5.73
C VAL A 8 -8.82 27.90 -4.74
N LEU A 9 -7.81 27.56 -3.94
CA LEU A 9 -8.00 26.68 -2.80
C LEU A 9 -8.09 27.59 -1.57
N GLY A 10 -9.29 27.76 -1.02
CA GLY A 10 -9.43 28.40 0.30
C GLY A 10 -8.41 27.80 1.27
N PRO A 11 -7.87 28.61 2.21
CA PRO A 11 -6.78 28.17 3.09
C PRO A 11 -7.13 26.81 3.73
N GLY A 12 -6.31 25.79 3.43
CA GLY A 12 -6.42 24.45 4.04
C GLY A 12 -6.69 23.25 3.11
N ARG A 13 -6.95 23.42 1.81
CA ARG A 13 -7.07 22.26 0.90
C ARG A 13 -5.72 21.87 0.29
N ARG A 14 -4.96 21.03 1.01
CA ARG A 14 -3.83 20.28 0.44
C ARG A 14 -4.36 19.10 -0.38
N ALA A 15 -3.62 18.66 -1.39
CA ALA A 15 -3.86 17.35 -1.98
C ALA A 15 -3.83 16.30 -0.84
N LYS A 16 -4.89 15.50 -0.73
CA LYS A 16 -5.01 14.47 0.32
C LYS A 16 -4.13 13.26 0.01
N SER A 17 -3.64 13.16 -1.21
CA SER A 17 -2.79 12.10 -1.72
C SER A 17 -1.63 12.67 -2.53
N PRO A 18 -0.52 11.91 -2.69
CA PRO A 18 0.62 12.34 -3.49
C PRO A 18 0.22 12.77 -4.90
N VAL A 19 0.82 13.86 -5.39
CA VAL A 19 0.73 14.23 -6.81
C VAL A 19 1.60 13.25 -7.59
N VAL A 20 1.01 12.59 -8.59
CA VAL A 20 1.67 11.57 -9.42
C VAL A 20 2.12 12.12 -10.76
N ASP A 21 1.45 13.16 -11.27
CA ASP A 21 1.76 13.71 -12.59
C ASP A 21 1.23 15.15 -12.74
N ALA A 22 1.78 15.89 -13.72
CA ALA A 22 1.43 17.26 -14.03
C ALA A 22 1.51 17.52 -15.54
N ILE A 23 0.51 18.22 -16.09
CA ILE A 23 0.48 18.62 -17.50
C ILE A 23 0.21 20.10 -17.66
N THR A 24 0.70 20.68 -18.76
CA THR A 24 0.22 21.98 -19.23
C THR A 24 -1.19 21.83 -19.80
N ALA A 25 -2.05 22.80 -19.53
CA ALA A 25 -3.37 22.88 -20.14
C ALA A 25 -3.26 23.04 -21.67
N ALA A 26 -4.26 22.57 -22.41
CA ALA A 26 -4.24 22.60 -23.87
C ALA A 26 -4.15 24.02 -24.46
N ASP A 27 -4.65 25.02 -23.72
CA ASP A 27 -4.57 26.44 -24.07
C ASP A 27 -3.18 27.07 -23.79
N GLY A 28 -2.28 26.32 -23.13
CA GLY A 28 -0.94 26.77 -22.76
C GLY A 28 -0.88 27.77 -21.60
N GLY A 29 -2.02 28.21 -21.04
CA GLY A 29 -2.06 29.30 -20.06
C GLY A 29 -2.13 28.84 -18.60
N GLY A 30 -2.03 27.54 -18.35
CA GLY A 30 -2.07 26.96 -17.01
C GLY A 30 -1.54 25.54 -16.97
N TYR A 31 -1.69 24.90 -15.80
CA TYR A 31 -1.32 23.50 -15.60
C TYR A 31 -2.34 22.77 -14.72
N LEU A 32 -2.39 21.45 -14.88
CA LEU A 32 -3.18 20.53 -14.08
C LEU A 32 -2.24 19.62 -13.31
N LEU A 33 -2.56 19.35 -12.04
CA LEU A 33 -1.92 18.32 -11.22
C LEU A 33 -2.90 17.18 -10.98
N ALA A 34 -2.43 15.94 -11.04
CA ALA A 34 -3.22 14.76 -10.67
C ALA A 34 -2.65 14.11 -9.40
N GLY A 35 -3.53 13.87 -8.42
CA GLY A 35 -3.25 13.04 -7.26
C GLY A 35 -3.42 11.56 -7.57
N SER A 36 -2.70 10.69 -6.84
CA SER A 36 -2.85 9.24 -6.97
C SER A 36 -4.29 8.76 -6.68
N ASP A 37 -5.04 9.49 -5.85
CA ASP A 37 -6.45 9.27 -5.54
C ASP A 37 -7.43 9.69 -6.64
N GLY A 38 -6.92 10.24 -7.75
CA GLY A 38 -7.69 10.76 -8.86
C GLY A 38 -8.26 12.16 -8.66
N GLY A 39 -7.84 12.88 -7.63
CA GLY A 39 -8.07 14.31 -7.50
C GLY A 39 -7.32 15.09 -8.58
N VAL A 40 -7.98 16.03 -9.26
CA VAL A 40 -7.35 16.94 -10.24
C VAL A 40 -7.43 18.39 -9.76
N PHE A 41 -6.32 19.11 -9.92
CA PHE A 41 -6.18 20.49 -9.47
C PHE A 41 -5.71 21.37 -10.63
N ALA A 42 -6.52 22.36 -11.02
CA ALA A 42 -6.22 23.28 -12.11
C ALA A 42 -5.64 24.61 -11.59
N PHE A 43 -4.64 25.13 -12.29
CA PHE A 43 -3.94 26.37 -11.94
C PHE A 43 -3.72 27.26 -13.18
N GLY A 44 -3.67 28.57 -12.98
CA GLY A 44 -3.58 29.53 -14.08
C GLY A 44 -4.90 29.61 -14.84
N THR A 45 -4.86 29.58 -16.18
CA THR A 45 -6.07 29.54 -17.01
C THR A 45 -6.60 28.13 -17.28
N ALA A 46 -5.94 27.10 -16.74
CA ALA A 46 -6.35 25.71 -16.93
C ALA A 46 -7.79 25.48 -16.48
N GLN A 47 -8.59 24.85 -17.35
CA GLN A 47 -9.98 24.51 -17.03
C GLN A 47 -10.07 23.20 -16.24
N PHE A 48 -10.89 23.19 -15.20
CA PHE A 48 -11.20 21.99 -14.42
C PHE A 48 -12.44 21.30 -14.99
N HIS A 49 -12.30 20.01 -15.33
CA HIS A 49 -13.38 19.21 -15.95
C HIS A 49 -13.87 18.04 -15.08
N GLY A 50 -13.33 17.89 -13.86
CA GLY A 50 -13.75 16.85 -12.89
C GLY A 50 -12.59 16.03 -12.29
N SER A 51 -12.90 15.28 -11.24
CA SER A 51 -11.98 14.35 -10.59
C SER A 51 -12.57 12.94 -10.60
N ALA A 52 -11.74 11.92 -10.41
CA ALA A 52 -12.25 10.56 -10.24
C ALA A 52 -13.11 10.45 -8.97
N ALA A 53 -14.11 9.56 -8.99
CA ALA A 53 -14.98 9.36 -7.85
C ALA A 53 -14.17 8.85 -6.64
N PRO A 54 -14.36 9.43 -5.43
CA PRO A 54 -13.56 9.06 -4.25
C PRO A 54 -13.68 7.60 -3.81
N GLU A 55 -14.81 6.98 -4.15
CA GLU A 55 -15.17 5.62 -3.72
C GLU A 55 -14.65 4.54 -4.68
N GLY A 56 -14.09 4.97 -5.83
CA GLY A 56 -13.47 4.08 -6.79
C GLY A 56 -12.03 3.76 -6.43
N ARG A 57 -11.56 2.58 -6.83
CA ARG A 57 -10.13 2.28 -6.86
C ARG A 57 -9.48 3.19 -7.90
N ASN A 58 -8.87 4.28 -7.46
CA ASN A 58 -8.11 5.20 -8.30
C ASN A 58 -6.63 4.96 -7.99
N ASP A 59 -5.93 4.28 -8.91
CA ASP A 59 -4.48 4.13 -8.92
C ASP A 59 -3.92 4.94 -10.09
N ILE A 60 -4.14 6.27 -10.06
CA ILE A 60 -3.72 7.14 -11.14
C ILE A 60 -2.20 7.13 -11.27
N ILE A 61 -1.71 6.95 -12.49
CA ILE A 61 -0.28 6.95 -12.83
C ILE A 61 0.10 8.12 -13.75
N ALA A 62 -0.86 8.67 -14.49
CA ALA A 62 -0.64 9.76 -15.42
C ALA A 62 -1.92 10.57 -15.66
N ILE A 63 -1.72 11.84 -16.01
CA ILE A 63 -2.75 12.71 -16.58
C ILE A 63 -2.30 13.14 -17.98
N LEU A 64 -3.21 13.08 -18.95
CA LEU A 64 -2.89 13.38 -20.35
C LEU A 64 -3.72 14.57 -20.84
N THR A 65 -3.06 15.57 -21.43
CA THR A 65 -3.73 16.69 -22.09
C THR A 65 -4.56 16.19 -23.28
N ALA A 66 -5.77 16.73 -23.42
CA ALA A 66 -6.61 16.57 -24.60
C ALA A 66 -7.13 17.95 -25.04
N PRO A 67 -7.50 18.16 -26.33
CA PRO A 67 -7.94 19.46 -26.84
C PRO A 67 -9.06 20.11 -26.03
N ASP A 68 -10.04 19.31 -25.59
CA ASP A 68 -11.23 19.79 -24.85
C ASP A 68 -11.35 19.16 -23.46
N GLY A 69 -10.21 18.88 -22.82
CA GLY A 69 -10.16 18.39 -21.44
C GLY A 69 -8.88 17.62 -21.13
N TYR A 70 -9.03 16.52 -20.38
CA TYR A 70 -7.90 15.65 -20.02
C TYR A 70 -8.36 14.22 -19.77
N ARG A 71 -7.38 13.33 -19.68
CA ARG A 71 -7.59 11.92 -19.37
C ARG A 71 -6.79 11.55 -18.13
N LEU A 72 -7.39 10.76 -17.23
CA LEU A 72 -6.66 10.10 -16.16
C LEU A 72 -6.40 8.65 -16.56
N VAL A 73 -5.14 8.24 -16.46
CA VAL A 73 -4.69 6.87 -16.72
C VAL A 73 -4.48 6.17 -15.38
N MET A 74 -5.17 5.05 -15.20
CA MET A 74 -5.05 4.15 -14.06
C MET A 74 -3.97 3.11 -14.30
N GLY A 75 -3.38 2.60 -13.22
CA GLY A 75 -2.31 1.60 -13.27
C GLY A 75 -2.76 0.27 -13.89
N ASP A 76 -4.06 -0.03 -13.81
CA ASP A 76 -4.67 -1.21 -14.46
C ASP A 76 -4.94 -1.03 -15.97
N GLY A 77 -4.61 0.15 -16.52
CA GLY A 77 -4.77 0.48 -17.93
C GLY A 77 -6.10 1.12 -18.31
N LEU A 78 -6.98 1.40 -17.34
CA LEU A 78 -8.20 2.17 -17.59
C LEU A 78 -7.86 3.64 -17.83
N VAL A 79 -8.49 4.22 -18.85
CA VAL A 79 -8.35 5.63 -19.21
C VAL A 79 -9.71 6.30 -19.13
N ARG A 80 -9.88 7.18 -18.14
CA ARG A 80 -11.10 7.98 -17.96
C ARG A 80 -10.91 9.37 -18.53
N SER A 81 -11.87 9.80 -19.33
CA SER A 81 -11.89 11.12 -19.96
C SER A 81 -12.74 12.10 -19.16
N TYR A 82 -12.28 13.34 -19.08
CA TYR A 82 -12.98 14.46 -18.47
C TYR A 82 -13.07 15.62 -19.47
N GLY A 83 -14.22 16.28 -19.52
CA GLY A 83 -14.53 17.25 -20.58
C GLY A 83 -15.04 16.56 -21.85
N ALA A 84 -14.79 17.16 -23.03
CA ALA A 84 -15.19 16.59 -24.32
C ALA A 84 -14.07 15.74 -24.96
N ALA A 85 -13.12 15.25 -24.17
CA ALA A 85 -12.08 14.34 -24.65
C ALA A 85 -12.70 13.04 -25.23
N HIS A 86 -12.70 12.94 -26.56
CA HIS A 86 -13.48 11.96 -27.34
C HIS A 86 -13.10 10.47 -27.18
N PHE A 87 -12.06 10.13 -26.40
CA PHE A 87 -11.57 8.76 -26.25
C PHE A 87 -11.16 8.46 -24.82
N GLY A 88 -11.99 7.70 -24.10
CA GLY A 88 -11.55 6.84 -23.00
C GLY A 88 -11.35 5.42 -23.54
N GLY A 89 -10.46 4.65 -22.93
CA GLY A 89 -10.13 3.30 -23.40
C GLY A 89 -9.59 2.45 -22.26
N TYR A 90 -9.41 1.15 -22.53
CA TYR A 90 -8.88 0.20 -21.57
C TYR A 90 -7.92 -0.73 -22.30
N SER A 91 -6.66 -0.77 -21.88
CA SER A 91 -5.70 -1.75 -22.44
C SER A 91 -5.99 -3.18 -21.95
N GLY A 92 -6.70 -3.34 -20.84
CA GLY A 92 -6.83 -4.65 -20.18
C GLY A 92 -5.55 -5.12 -19.49
N ARG A 93 -4.51 -4.26 -19.47
CA ARG A 93 -3.17 -4.59 -19.01
C ARG A 93 -2.58 -3.47 -18.16
N PRO A 94 -1.75 -3.79 -17.17
CA PRO A 94 -1.02 -2.79 -16.41
C PRO A 94 -0.26 -1.83 -17.33
N VAL A 95 -0.26 -0.55 -17.00
CA VAL A 95 0.42 0.49 -17.79
C VAL A 95 1.57 1.06 -16.96
N ALA A 96 2.76 1.13 -17.57
CA ALA A 96 3.95 1.74 -16.97
C ALA A 96 4.03 3.24 -17.20
N ALA A 97 3.54 3.70 -18.35
CA ALA A 97 3.58 5.10 -18.74
C ALA A 97 2.51 5.39 -19.79
N ALA A 98 2.13 6.65 -19.91
CA ALA A 98 1.25 7.09 -20.97
C ALA A 98 1.70 8.45 -21.51
N ALA A 99 1.41 8.71 -22.77
CA ALA A 99 1.75 9.97 -23.42
C ALA A 99 0.62 10.42 -24.34
N SER A 100 0.37 11.72 -24.40
CA SER A 100 -0.57 12.32 -25.36
C SER A 100 0.10 12.50 -26.73
N HIS A 101 -0.69 12.34 -27.80
CA HIS A 101 -0.28 12.66 -29.16
C HIS A 101 -1.47 13.24 -29.93
N GLY A 102 -1.54 14.58 -29.99
CA GLY A 102 -2.69 15.29 -30.55
C GLY A 102 -3.99 14.89 -29.84
N SER A 103 -4.97 14.41 -30.60
CA SER A 103 -6.25 13.93 -30.09
C SER A 103 -6.19 12.50 -29.52
N SER A 104 -5.06 11.79 -29.68
CA SER A 104 -4.84 10.39 -29.28
C SER A 104 -3.88 10.26 -28.10
N TYR A 105 -3.64 9.04 -27.65
CA TYR A 105 -2.65 8.73 -26.62
C TYR A 105 -2.01 7.36 -26.85
N TRP A 106 -0.83 7.17 -26.29
CA TRP A 106 -0.13 5.90 -26.23
C TRP A 106 -0.08 5.40 -24.80
N LEU A 107 -0.29 4.10 -24.62
CA LEU A 107 -0.05 3.40 -23.36
C LEU A 107 1.17 2.51 -23.55
N LEU A 108 2.16 2.67 -22.67
CA LEU A 108 3.21 1.68 -22.52
C LEU A 108 2.68 0.61 -21.57
N GLU A 109 2.17 -0.48 -22.14
CA GLU A 109 1.84 -1.66 -21.35
C GLU A 109 3.08 -2.13 -20.62
N ALA A 110 2.93 -2.33 -19.32
CA ALA A 110 3.95 -2.94 -18.51
C ALA A 110 3.71 -4.43 -18.41
N THR A 111 4.78 -5.18 -18.60
CA THR A 111 4.82 -6.58 -18.17
C THR A 111 5.31 -6.63 -16.74
N LEU A 112 4.67 -7.47 -15.93
CA LEU A 112 5.27 -7.88 -14.67
C LEU A 112 6.57 -8.59 -15.02
N GLY A 113 7.64 -8.21 -14.34
CA GLY A 113 8.97 -8.72 -14.59
C GLY A 113 9.69 -8.96 -13.28
N ALA A 114 10.67 -9.85 -13.33
CA ALA A 114 11.46 -10.17 -12.15
C ALA A 114 12.18 -8.91 -11.65
N ALA A 115 12.20 -8.73 -10.33
CA ALA A 115 12.86 -7.61 -9.69
C ALA A 115 13.36 -7.97 -8.28
N GLU A 116 14.45 -7.32 -7.87
CA GLU A 116 15.09 -7.57 -6.58
C GLU A 116 15.45 -6.26 -5.86
N PRO A 117 15.70 -6.30 -4.55
CA PRO A 117 16.08 -5.13 -3.77
C PRO A 117 17.24 -4.33 -4.38
N GLY A 118 17.07 -3.00 -4.42
CA GLY A 118 18.03 -2.06 -5.00
C GLY A 118 17.82 -1.75 -6.49
N GLN A 119 16.99 -2.52 -7.19
CA GLN A 119 16.58 -2.17 -8.55
C GLN A 119 15.55 -1.04 -8.56
N SER A 120 15.53 -0.27 -9.64
CA SER A 120 14.52 0.76 -9.88
C SER A 120 14.10 0.76 -11.36
N GLY A 121 12.92 1.27 -11.65
CA GLY A 121 12.39 1.44 -13.00
C GLY A 121 10.91 1.09 -13.11
N PRO A 122 10.36 1.21 -14.34
CA PRO A 122 8.95 0.96 -14.58
C PRO A 122 8.48 -0.45 -14.18
N GLN A 123 9.33 -1.48 -14.32
CA GLN A 123 8.95 -2.84 -13.91
C GLN A 123 8.71 -2.95 -12.40
N VAL A 124 9.48 -2.22 -11.58
CA VAL A 124 9.30 -2.20 -10.13
C VAL A 124 8.02 -1.46 -9.76
N MET A 125 7.72 -0.36 -10.45
CA MET A 125 6.49 0.41 -10.21
C MET A 125 5.26 -0.46 -10.47
N VAL A 126 5.30 -1.27 -11.52
CA VAL A 126 4.22 -2.18 -11.92
C VAL A 126 4.09 -3.34 -10.94
N LEU A 127 5.20 -3.88 -10.45
CA LEU A 127 5.20 -4.84 -9.34
C LEU A 127 4.52 -4.25 -8.09
N GLN A 128 4.90 -3.03 -7.68
CA GLN A 128 4.29 -2.34 -6.52
C GLN A 128 2.79 -2.10 -6.71
N GLN A 129 2.38 -1.66 -7.91
CA GLN A 129 0.97 -1.49 -8.26
C GLN A 129 0.21 -2.81 -8.20
N ARG A 130 0.77 -3.89 -8.74
CA ARG A 130 0.15 -5.21 -8.71
C ARG A 130 0.01 -5.72 -7.29
N LEU A 131 1.04 -5.62 -6.45
CA LEU A 131 0.98 -5.99 -5.04
C LEU A 131 -0.12 -5.22 -4.31
N ASN A 132 -0.15 -3.89 -4.45
CA ASN A 132 -1.17 -3.03 -3.87
C ASN A 132 -2.58 -3.38 -4.37
N SER A 133 -2.73 -3.73 -5.65
CA SER A 133 -4.00 -4.14 -6.26
C SER A 133 -4.61 -5.36 -5.56
N LEU A 134 -3.75 -6.31 -5.20
CA LEU A 134 -4.07 -7.55 -4.52
C LEU A 134 -4.16 -7.39 -2.99
N GLY A 135 -3.90 -6.18 -2.48
CA GLY A 135 -3.95 -5.87 -1.06
C GLY A 135 -2.66 -6.13 -0.29
N TYR A 136 -1.55 -6.46 -0.95
CA TYR A 136 -0.23 -6.51 -0.30
C TYR A 136 0.36 -5.11 -0.31
N TRP A 137 0.41 -4.46 0.85
CA TRP A 137 0.79 -3.06 0.92
C TRP A 137 2.29 -2.87 0.61
N ALA A 138 2.57 -2.26 -0.53
CA ALA A 138 3.91 -1.94 -1.03
C ALA A 138 4.26 -0.45 -0.93
N GLY A 139 3.47 0.34 -0.18
CA GLY A 139 3.60 1.79 -0.11
C GLY A 139 3.10 2.48 -1.39
N THR A 140 3.48 3.75 -1.59
CA THR A 140 3.22 4.46 -2.84
C THR A 140 4.13 3.88 -3.93
N PRO A 141 3.59 3.42 -5.08
CA PRO A 141 4.43 2.98 -6.19
C PRO A 141 5.33 4.12 -6.66
N ASP A 142 6.63 3.94 -6.48
CA ASP A 142 7.68 4.93 -6.78
C ASP A 142 8.72 4.38 -7.77
N GLY A 143 8.55 3.12 -8.19
CA GLY A 143 9.47 2.45 -9.09
C GLY A 143 10.81 2.09 -8.45
N SER A 144 10.94 2.10 -7.11
CA SER A 144 12.17 1.73 -6.41
C SER A 144 11.96 0.51 -5.50
N TYR A 145 12.78 -0.51 -5.67
CA TYR A 145 12.64 -1.76 -4.93
C TYR A 145 13.35 -1.64 -3.58
N GLY A 146 12.67 -0.95 -2.66
CA GLY A 146 13.13 -0.77 -1.29
C GLY A 146 12.64 -1.86 -0.34
N HIS A 147 12.90 -1.63 0.95
CA HIS A 147 12.47 -2.52 2.03
C HIS A 147 10.95 -2.73 2.06
N VAL A 148 10.13 -1.70 1.80
CA VAL A 148 8.67 -1.83 1.78
C VAL A 148 8.21 -2.77 0.65
N THR A 149 8.77 -2.63 -0.55
CA THR A 149 8.50 -3.53 -1.68
C THR A 149 8.89 -4.97 -1.35
N SER A 150 10.08 -5.18 -0.79
CA SER A 150 10.55 -6.51 -0.38
C SER A 150 9.63 -7.17 0.65
N GLN A 151 9.13 -6.40 1.63
CA GLN A 151 8.18 -6.89 2.61
C GLN A 151 6.82 -7.25 1.99
N ALA A 152 6.34 -6.49 1.00
CA ALA A 152 5.11 -6.80 0.29
C ALA A 152 5.25 -8.07 -0.57
N VAL A 153 6.38 -8.23 -1.25
CA VAL A 153 6.71 -9.46 -1.99
C VAL A 153 6.80 -10.66 -1.06
N MET A 154 7.46 -10.53 0.10
CA MET A 154 7.52 -11.59 1.09
C MET A 154 6.14 -11.96 1.64
N ALA A 155 5.23 -10.98 1.81
CA ALA A 155 3.86 -11.25 2.22
C ALA A 155 3.10 -12.07 1.15
N PHE A 156 3.27 -11.72 -0.13
CA PHE A 156 2.69 -12.48 -1.24
C PHE A 156 3.25 -13.90 -1.33
N GLN A 157 4.57 -14.06 -1.19
CA GLN A 157 5.22 -15.38 -1.17
C GLN A 157 4.72 -16.25 -0.01
N LYS A 158 4.57 -15.66 1.18
CA LYS A 158 3.97 -16.33 2.35
C LYS A 158 2.55 -16.82 2.10
N TRP A 159 1.73 -16.03 1.40
CA TRP A 159 0.37 -16.41 1.06
C TRP A 159 0.31 -17.56 0.05
N THR A 160 1.13 -17.47 -1.00
CA THR A 160 1.15 -18.42 -2.11
C THR A 160 1.96 -19.70 -1.84
N GLY A 161 2.70 -19.74 -0.72
CA GLY A 161 3.55 -20.88 -0.36
C GLY A 161 4.88 -20.92 -1.13
N LEU A 162 5.25 -19.83 -1.80
CA LEU A 162 6.56 -19.68 -2.44
C LEU A 162 7.67 -19.47 -1.40
N GLU A 163 8.91 -19.58 -1.86
CA GLU A 163 10.07 -19.27 -1.04
C GLU A 163 10.02 -17.81 -0.56
N ARG A 164 10.20 -17.59 0.75
CA ARG A 164 9.97 -16.31 1.43
C ARG A 164 11.21 -15.40 1.33
N THR A 165 11.66 -15.11 0.12
CA THR A 165 12.92 -14.40 -0.16
C THR A 165 12.79 -12.88 -0.12
N GLY A 166 11.58 -12.36 -0.36
CA GLY A 166 11.36 -10.92 -0.59
C GLY A 166 11.95 -10.41 -1.91
N ILE A 167 12.32 -11.32 -2.83
CA ILE A 167 12.76 -11.08 -4.21
C ILE A 167 11.64 -11.54 -5.14
N ALA A 168 11.21 -10.70 -6.07
CA ALA A 168 10.23 -11.07 -7.08
C ALA A 168 10.94 -11.79 -8.23
N ASP A 169 11.25 -13.07 -8.04
CA ASP A 169 11.77 -13.93 -9.10
C ASP A 169 10.68 -14.31 -10.12
N GLN A 170 11.04 -15.09 -11.14
CA GLN A 170 10.08 -15.47 -12.19
C GLN A 170 8.88 -16.25 -11.63
N ALA A 171 9.09 -17.15 -10.68
CA ALA A 171 7.99 -17.89 -10.05
C ALA A 171 7.03 -16.96 -9.30
N THR A 172 7.56 -15.94 -8.62
CA THR A 172 6.78 -14.91 -7.95
C THR A 172 6.00 -14.06 -8.97
N VAL A 173 6.63 -13.69 -10.08
CA VAL A 173 6.00 -12.92 -11.16
C VAL A 173 4.85 -13.69 -11.81
N ASP A 174 5.09 -14.94 -12.21
CA ASP A 174 4.07 -15.80 -12.83
C ASP A 174 2.86 -15.97 -11.89
N ALA A 175 3.12 -16.15 -10.59
CA ALA A 175 2.06 -16.22 -9.59
C ALA A 175 1.29 -14.89 -9.45
N LEU A 176 1.99 -13.74 -9.48
CA LEU A 176 1.37 -12.43 -9.39
C LEU A 176 0.44 -12.13 -10.57
N GLU A 177 0.75 -12.60 -11.77
CA GLU A 177 -0.06 -12.36 -12.97
C GLU A 177 -1.49 -12.88 -12.81
N VAL A 178 -1.65 -14.07 -12.23
CA VAL A 178 -2.94 -14.75 -12.08
C VAL A 178 -3.53 -14.65 -10.67
N ALA A 179 -2.80 -14.06 -9.73
CA ALA A 179 -3.25 -13.97 -8.35
C ALA A 179 -4.51 -13.12 -8.17
N GLU A 180 -5.28 -13.51 -7.17
CA GLU A 180 -6.37 -12.74 -6.61
C GLU A 180 -6.03 -12.29 -5.19
N ARG A 181 -6.83 -11.36 -4.68
CA ARG A 181 -6.72 -10.86 -3.31
C ARG A 181 -6.96 -12.01 -2.31
N PRO A 182 -6.20 -12.10 -1.20
CA PRO A 182 -6.43 -13.10 -0.17
C PRO A 182 -7.87 -13.09 0.35
N THR A 183 -8.41 -14.27 0.58
CA THR A 183 -9.69 -14.44 1.28
C THR A 183 -9.40 -14.48 2.79
N PRO A 184 -10.12 -13.70 3.62
CA PRO A 184 -9.96 -13.76 5.08
C PRO A 184 -10.43 -15.11 5.63
N ALA A 185 -9.94 -15.50 6.80
CA ALA A 185 -10.48 -16.67 7.50
C ALA A 185 -11.83 -16.35 8.16
N SER A 186 -12.05 -15.10 8.54
CA SER A 186 -13.32 -14.62 9.07
C SER A 186 -14.39 -14.51 7.99
N THR A 187 -15.63 -14.81 8.37
CA THR A 187 -16.80 -14.75 7.46
C THR A 187 -17.64 -13.49 7.64
N GLU A 188 -17.41 -12.74 8.72
CA GLU A 188 -18.13 -11.49 9.02
C GLU A 188 -17.32 -10.59 9.95
N GLY A 189 -17.63 -9.30 9.92
CA GLY A 189 -17.08 -8.30 10.81
C GLY A 189 -15.75 -7.69 10.36
N ASP A 190 -15.43 -6.58 11.02
CA ASP A 190 -14.18 -5.85 10.84
C ASP A 190 -13.18 -6.29 11.90
N MET A 191 -12.02 -6.81 11.48
CA MET A 191 -11.00 -7.28 12.41
C MET A 191 -9.59 -7.26 11.85
N VAL A 192 -8.64 -7.49 12.73
CA VAL A 192 -7.28 -7.88 12.37
C VAL A 192 -7.17 -9.39 12.52
N GLU A 193 -6.70 -10.07 11.49
CA GLU A 193 -6.32 -11.48 11.58
C GLU A 193 -4.79 -11.61 11.60
N ILE A 194 -4.27 -12.49 12.44
CA ILE A 194 -2.84 -12.85 12.48
C ILE A 194 -2.76 -14.36 12.26
N ASP A 195 -2.33 -14.76 11.07
CA ASP A 195 -2.08 -16.14 10.68
C ASP A 195 -0.65 -16.51 11.07
N LEU A 196 -0.50 -17.32 12.12
CA LEU A 196 0.79 -17.77 12.65
C LEU A 196 1.49 -18.74 11.70
N ALA A 197 0.76 -19.56 10.95
CA ALA A 197 1.36 -20.53 10.03
C ALA A 197 2.00 -19.83 8.82
N ARG A 198 1.29 -18.84 8.25
CA ARG A 198 1.78 -18.05 7.12
C ARG A 198 2.67 -16.89 7.56
N GLN A 199 2.59 -16.47 8.83
CA GLN A 199 3.25 -15.28 9.34
C GLN A 199 2.76 -14.01 8.59
N LEU A 200 1.44 -13.86 8.53
CA LEU A 200 0.74 -12.74 7.87
C LEU A 200 -0.20 -12.03 8.84
N ILE A 201 -0.37 -10.73 8.63
CA ILE A 201 -1.41 -9.94 9.28
C ILE A 201 -2.36 -9.38 8.22
N PHE A 202 -3.65 -9.59 8.41
CA PHE A 202 -4.71 -9.11 7.53
C PHE A 202 -5.56 -8.06 8.24
N PHE A 203 -5.92 -7.00 7.53
CA PHE A 203 -6.90 -6.01 7.96
C PHE A 203 -8.17 -6.24 7.17
N VAL A 204 -9.17 -6.84 7.82
CA VAL A 204 -10.44 -7.22 7.22
C VAL A 204 -11.45 -6.10 7.43
N ARG A 205 -12.15 -5.73 6.36
CA ARG A 205 -13.26 -4.76 6.37
C ARG A 205 -14.39 -5.31 5.51
N ASP A 206 -15.61 -5.26 6.01
CA ASP A 206 -16.82 -5.71 5.30
C ASP A 206 -16.67 -7.14 4.74
N GLY A 207 -16.03 -8.04 5.50
CA GLY A 207 -15.82 -9.44 5.10
C GLY A 207 -14.76 -9.66 4.00
N ALA A 208 -13.96 -8.64 3.66
CA ALA A 208 -12.89 -8.75 2.67
C ALA A 208 -11.55 -8.25 3.24
N VAL A 209 -10.44 -8.88 2.84
CA VAL A 209 -9.09 -8.40 3.17
C VAL A 209 -8.86 -7.06 2.49
N ARG A 210 -8.71 -5.99 3.26
CA ARG A 210 -8.33 -4.68 2.71
C ARG A 210 -6.82 -4.57 2.50
N TRP A 211 -6.04 -5.02 3.48
CA TRP A 211 -4.58 -5.02 3.42
C TRP A 211 -4.01 -6.28 4.08
N THR A 212 -2.90 -6.76 3.51
CA THR A 212 -2.07 -7.85 4.00
C THR A 212 -0.66 -7.30 4.19
N LEU A 213 -0.06 -7.58 5.35
CA LEU A 213 1.35 -7.26 5.61
C LEU A 213 2.13 -8.50 6.00
N ASN A 214 3.42 -8.48 5.67
CA ASN A 214 4.37 -9.41 6.26
C ASN A 214 4.45 -9.19 7.77
N THR A 215 4.38 -10.26 8.56
CA THR A 215 4.68 -10.19 9.99
C THR A 215 5.68 -11.26 10.42
N SER A 216 6.26 -11.08 11.61
CA SER A 216 7.08 -12.07 12.31
C SER A 216 6.64 -12.10 13.76
N THR A 217 6.11 -13.24 14.21
CA THR A 217 5.51 -13.45 15.52
C THR A 217 6.46 -14.20 16.45
N GLY A 218 5.96 -14.69 17.59
CA GLY A 218 6.73 -15.42 18.58
C GLY A 218 7.53 -16.59 18.02
N SER A 219 8.83 -16.66 18.31
CA SER A 219 9.75 -17.71 17.83
C SER A 219 9.54 -19.09 18.47
N GLU A 220 8.74 -19.19 19.52
CA GLU A 220 8.62 -20.35 20.41
C GLU A 220 9.93 -20.74 21.13
N ILE A 221 11.03 -19.98 20.93
CA ILE A 221 12.31 -20.19 21.62
C ILE A 221 12.21 -19.56 23.02
N PRO A 222 12.49 -20.32 24.10
CA PRO A 222 12.48 -19.76 25.45
C PRO A 222 13.49 -18.63 25.63
N TYR A 223 13.12 -17.61 26.41
CA TYR A 223 14.00 -16.53 26.81
C TYR A 223 13.95 -16.32 28.33
N GLU A 224 15.04 -15.81 28.90
CA GLU A 224 15.16 -15.51 30.31
C GLU A 224 14.85 -14.03 30.57
N TYR A 225 14.06 -13.76 31.61
CA TYR A 225 13.79 -12.42 32.09
C TYR A 225 13.55 -12.41 33.61
N GLY A 226 14.36 -11.65 34.34
CA GLY A 226 14.16 -11.46 35.79
C GLY A 226 14.30 -12.75 36.60
N GLY A 227 15.20 -13.65 36.19
CA GLY A 227 15.45 -14.96 36.78
C GLY A 227 14.42 -16.03 36.42
N ARG A 228 13.53 -15.77 35.45
CA ARG A 228 12.48 -16.70 35.02
C ARG A 228 12.52 -16.92 33.52
N TRP A 229 12.24 -18.15 33.10
CA TRP A 229 12.13 -18.52 31.70
C TRP A 229 10.70 -18.35 31.21
N TYR A 230 10.56 -17.76 30.02
CA TYR A 230 9.29 -17.54 29.33
C TYR A 230 9.38 -18.12 27.92
N GLY A 231 8.25 -18.62 27.39
CA GLY A 231 8.16 -19.00 25.98
C GLY A 231 7.89 -17.77 25.11
N ALA A 232 8.65 -17.61 24.02
CA ALA A 232 8.42 -16.59 23.01
C ALA A 232 7.19 -16.93 22.13
N ARG A 233 6.01 -17.09 22.74
CA ARG A 233 4.79 -17.51 22.07
C ARG A 233 3.89 -16.34 21.75
N THR A 234 3.26 -16.36 20.59
CA THR A 234 2.08 -15.53 20.29
C THR A 234 0.85 -16.40 20.51
N PRO A 235 0.10 -16.24 21.61
CA PRO A 235 -1.02 -17.12 21.91
C PRO A 235 -2.15 -16.95 20.90
N THR A 236 -2.71 -18.06 20.43
CA THR A 236 -3.93 -18.08 19.62
C THR A 236 -5.13 -17.65 20.45
N GLY A 237 -6.12 -17.05 19.80
CA GLY A 237 -7.34 -16.58 20.45
C GLY A 237 -7.86 -15.28 19.85
N THR A 238 -8.98 -14.82 20.39
CA THR A 238 -9.62 -13.57 20.00
C THR A 238 -9.39 -12.54 21.10
N TYR A 239 -8.87 -11.38 20.70
CA TYR A 239 -8.51 -10.28 21.57
C TYR A 239 -9.10 -8.97 21.05
N SER A 240 -8.85 -7.87 21.76
CA SER A 240 -9.15 -6.52 21.29
C SER A 240 -7.95 -5.62 21.51
N VAL A 241 -7.66 -4.74 20.55
CA VAL A 241 -6.71 -3.65 20.76
C VAL A 241 -7.22 -2.81 21.92
N TYR A 242 -6.52 -2.80 23.05
CA TYR A 242 -7.01 -2.14 24.27
C TYR A 242 -6.19 -0.89 24.62
N PHE A 243 -4.98 -0.78 24.06
CA PHE A 243 -4.08 0.34 24.32
C PHE A 243 -3.15 0.55 23.14
N GLU A 244 -2.82 1.79 22.84
CA GLU A 244 -1.90 2.14 21.77
C GLU A 244 -0.96 3.26 22.21
N ARG A 245 0.24 3.28 21.62
CA ARG A 245 1.19 4.39 21.78
C ARG A 245 1.49 4.96 20.41
N PRO A 246 0.77 6.01 19.98
CA PRO A 246 0.91 6.54 18.62
C PRO A 246 2.24 7.24 18.35
N ASN A 247 3.02 7.56 19.39
CA ASN A 247 4.22 8.39 19.25
C ASN A 247 5.49 7.61 19.62
N GLY A 248 6.37 7.43 18.64
CA GLY A 248 7.77 7.07 18.86
C GLY A 248 8.05 5.62 19.27
N TRP A 249 9.28 5.41 19.73
CA TRP A 249 9.76 4.15 20.28
C TRP A 249 9.29 3.96 21.71
N ARG A 250 8.77 2.78 22.02
CA ARG A 250 8.65 2.28 23.39
C ARG A 250 9.79 1.30 23.65
N ILE A 251 10.67 1.65 24.57
CA ILE A 251 11.70 0.73 25.05
C ILE A 251 11.06 -0.24 26.05
N SER A 252 11.26 -1.54 25.82
CA SER A 252 10.90 -2.60 26.76
C SER A 252 12.14 -3.45 27.05
N HIS A 253 12.03 -4.32 28.04
CA HIS A 253 13.09 -5.26 28.39
C HIS A 253 13.35 -6.34 27.29
N LEU A 254 12.45 -6.51 26.31
CA LEU A 254 12.60 -7.47 25.20
C LEU A 254 12.93 -6.79 23.86
N GLY A 255 13.17 -5.49 23.87
CA GLY A 255 13.47 -4.69 22.69
C GLY A 255 12.63 -3.43 22.57
N ALA A 256 12.90 -2.67 21.52
CA ALA A 256 12.20 -1.43 21.18
C ALA A 256 11.02 -1.72 20.26
N LEU A 257 9.86 -1.14 20.57
CA LEU A 257 8.63 -1.26 19.80
C LEU A 257 8.31 0.10 19.18
N TRP A 258 8.28 0.21 17.86
CA TRP A 258 7.82 1.43 17.20
C TRP A 258 6.30 1.48 17.17
N ARG A 259 5.73 2.54 17.75
CA ARG A 259 4.29 2.85 17.79
C ARG A 259 3.38 1.62 18.07
N PRO A 260 3.53 0.93 19.21
CA PRO A 260 2.82 -0.33 19.45
C PRO A 260 1.32 -0.17 19.70
N LYS A 261 0.52 -1.10 19.15
CA LYS A 261 -0.90 -1.35 19.46
C LYS A 261 -1.06 -2.69 20.20
N TYR A 262 -1.38 -2.64 21.49
CA TYR A 262 -1.47 -3.79 22.39
C TYR A 262 -2.83 -4.46 22.29
N PHE A 263 -2.84 -5.78 22.20
CA PHE A 263 -4.07 -6.57 22.14
C PHE A 263 -4.12 -7.69 23.20
N ASN A 264 -2.97 -8.15 23.72
CA ASN A 264 -2.95 -9.20 24.75
C ASN A 264 -1.81 -8.96 25.75
N GLY A 265 -2.09 -8.27 26.87
CA GLY A 265 -1.08 -7.94 27.86
C GLY A 265 0.14 -7.24 27.25
N GLY A 266 1.34 -7.84 27.37
CA GLY A 266 2.56 -7.28 26.76
C GLY A 266 2.64 -7.36 25.23
N ILE A 267 1.74 -8.10 24.59
CA ILE A 267 1.79 -8.44 23.16
C ILE A 267 1.09 -7.37 22.32
N ALA A 268 1.80 -6.89 21.31
CA ALA A 268 1.36 -5.82 20.43
C ALA A 268 1.66 -6.12 18.95
N ILE A 269 0.90 -5.44 18.08
CA ILE A 269 1.33 -5.14 16.71
C ILE A 269 2.25 -3.92 16.79
N HIS A 270 3.47 -4.01 16.28
CA HIS A 270 4.40 -2.88 16.31
C HIS A 270 5.41 -2.88 15.16
N GLY A 271 5.96 -1.70 14.87
CA GLY A 271 7.04 -1.55 13.90
C GLY A 271 8.36 -2.12 14.43
N SER A 272 9.12 -2.76 13.54
CA SER A 272 10.44 -3.35 13.75
C SER A 272 11.36 -3.03 12.57
N GLY A 273 12.68 -3.06 12.81
CA GLY A 273 13.68 -3.00 11.74
C GLY A 273 13.98 -4.36 11.10
N PHE A 274 13.53 -5.45 11.72
CA PHE A 274 13.75 -6.82 11.26
C PHE A 274 12.46 -7.64 11.37
N ILE A 275 11.98 -8.14 10.23
CA ILE A 275 10.73 -8.91 10.08
C ILE A 275 10.97 -10.04 9.06
N PRO A 276 11.62 -11.15 9.47
CA PRO A 276 11.99 -12.21 8.56
C PRO A 276 10.78 -13.03 8.09
N GLY A 277 11.06 -13.98 7.19
CA GLY A 277 10.07 -14.93 6.67
C GLY A 277 9.53 -15.91 7.71
N TRP A 278 10.14 -15.99 8.90
CA TRP A 278 9.81 -16.92 9.98
C TRP A 278 9.49 -16.19 11.31
N PRO A 279 8.92 -16.89 12.32
CA PRO A 279 8.68 -16.30 13.62
C PRO A 279 10.00 -16.04 14.39
N ASP A 280 10.23 -14.81 14.85
CA ASP A 280 11.49 -14.37 15.45
C ASP A 280 11.30 -13.36 16.62
N SER A 281 10.06 -13.19 17.09
CA SER A 281 9.72 -12.26 18.16
C SER A 281 9.62 -12.94 19.52
N HIS A 282 9.52 -12.16 20.60
CA HIS A 282 9.20 -12.67 21.95
C HIS A 282 7.68 -12.76 22.20
N GLY A 283 6.86 -12.74 21.15
CA GLY A 283 5.39 -12.88 21.20
C GLY A 283 4.63 -11.80 20.45
N CYS A 284 5.22 -10.62 20.21
CA CYS A 284 4.60 -9.55 19.43
C CYS A 284 4.48 -9.87 17.93
N ALA A 285 3.53 -9.24 17.24
CA ALA A 285 3.44 -9.26 15.78
C ALA A 285 4.23 -8.08 15.21
N ARG A 286 5.45 -8.34 14.71
CA ARG A 286 6.30 -7.31 14.12
C ARG A 286 5.84 -6.98 12.71
N VAL A 287 5.75 -5.70 12.36
CA VAL A 287 5.59 -5.20 10.97
C VAL A 287 6.72 -4.22 10.66
N SER A 288 6.92 -3.83 9.40
CA SER A 288 7.94 -2.83 9.07
C SER A 288 7.60 -1.46 9.67
N LEU A 289 8.61 -0.62 9.95
CA LEU A 289 8.37 0.72 10.48
C LEU A 289 7.39 1.54 9.60
N PRO A 290 7.57 1.59 8.27
CA PRO A 290 6.62 2.31 7.40
C PRO A 290 5.23 1.68 7.40
N ALA A 291 5.11 0.36 7.54
CA ALA A 291 3.81 -0.30 7.62
C ALA A 291 3.09 0.04 8.94
N MET A 292 3.83 0.18 10.04
CA MET A 292 3.25 0.65 11.31
C MET A 292 2.77 2.10 11.21
N ASP A 293 3.51 2.96 10.50
CA ASP A 293 3.08 4.33 10.25
C ASP A 293 1.80 4.35 9.41
N PHE A 294 1.77 3.56 8.33
CA PHE A 294 0.58 3.36 7.52
C PHE A 294 -0.62 2.85 8.32
N ILE A 295 -0.42 1.91 9.26
CA ILE A 295 -1.49 1.43 10.15
C ILE A 295 -2.13 2.58 10.94
N TYR A 296 -1.34 3.54 11.42
CA TYR A 296 -1.90 4.72 12.09
C TYR A 296 -2.55 5.70 11.11
N ASP A 297 -1.87 6.01 10.00
CA ASP A 297 -2.32 7.02 9.04
C ASP A 297 -3.65 6.62 8.37
N ALA A 298 -3.82 5.32 8.11
CA ALA A 298 -5.06 4.75 7.57
C ALA A 298 -6.08 4.34 8.65
N ASN A 299 -5.83 4.69 9.92
CA ASN A 299 -6.66 4.31 11.07
C ASN A 299 -7.03 2.81 11.09
N LEU A 300 -6.04 1.97 10.84
CA LEU A 300 -6.15 0.52 10.92
C LEU A 300 -5.96 0.09 12.38
N ALA A 301 -6.77 -0.87 12.81
CA ALA A 301 -6.76 -1.39 14.18
C ALA A 301 -6.82 -0.31 15.29
N PRO A 302 -7.78 0.64 15.28
CA PRO A 302 -7.99 1.52 16.43
C PRO A 302 -8.31 0.73 17.70
N VAL A 303 -8.20 1.37 18.86
CA VAL A 303 -8.64 0.79 20.14
C VAL A 303 -10.09 0.30 20.03
N GLY A 304 -10.35 -0.91 20.51
CA GLY A 304 -11.61 -1.65 20.37
C GLY A 304 -11.60 -2.67 19.22
N THR A 305 -10.69 -2.56 18.25
CA THR A 305 -10.63 -3.50 17.12
C THR A 305 -10.34 -4.92 17.58
N THR A 306 -11.12 -5.88 17.10
CA THR A 306 -10.88 -7.30 17.32
C THR A 306 -9.59 -7.75 16.64
N VAL A 307 -8.76 -8.51 17.36
CA VAL A 307 -7.55 -9.16 16.84
C VAL A 307 -7.72 -10.66 17.03
N TRP A 308 -7.85 -11.40 15.93
CA TRP A 308 -7.92 -12.85 15.95
C TRP A 308 -6.58 -13.46 15.54
N VAL A 309 -6.00 -14.27 16.41
CA VAL A 309 -4.73 -14.97 16.18
C VAL A 309 -5.01 -16.47 16.01
N TYR A 310 -4.55 -17.07 14.91
CA TYR A 310 -4.74 -18.49 14.60
C TYR A 310 -3.49 -19.15 14.02
#